data_AF-A0A388NQW7-F1
#
_entry.id   AF-A0A388NQW7-F1
#
_cell.length_a   1.000
_cell.length_b   1.000
_cell.length_c   1.000
_cell.angle_alpha   90.00
_cell.angle_beta   90.00
_cell.angle_gamma   90.00
#
_symmetry.space_group_name_H-M   'P 1'
#
loop_
_entity.id
_entity.type
_entity.pdbx_description
1 polymer ?
#
loop_
_entity_poly.entity_id
_entity_poly.type
_entity_poly.pdbx_seq_one_letter_code
_entity_poly.pdbx_strand_id
1 'polypeptide(L)'
;MGHIELAAPVTHIWYFKGVPSRLGYLLDLAPKDLEKVIYFAAYMITEVDTEARAEDMPTLEKKYSSDVKKIESRRDFELDTRTKKMESDLSDLEDEGAKADARRKVRESGERELKTIRDRSQKELDRLDAVWNRFKNLKVQDLEGDELLYRELRDRYGVYFKGSMGAQAIQSRLETFDLKAEFDKLNELSQTGKGQKKTRAIKRLKVVNSFLNTRNKPASMVLDCVPVIPPDLRPMVQLDGGRFATSDLNDLYRRVINRNNRLKRLADLGAPEIIVNNEKRMLQEAVDSLFDNGRRGRPVTGPGNRPLKSLSDMLKGKQGRFRQNLLGKRVDYSGRSVIVVGPQLKLHQCGLPKQMALELFKPFVMKRLVDLNHAQNIKSAKRMVERARPVVWDVLEEVIAEHPVLLNRAPTLHRLGIQAFEPQLVEGKAIQIHPLVCTAFNADFDGDQMAVHLPLSAEAQAEARVLMLSSNNILSPASGRPITSPTQDMVLGLYFLTSLREKELGEGRAFSSIAEAVMAFDQGSLSLQAKLNFA
;
A
#
# COMPACT_ATOMS: atom_id res chain seq x y z
N MET A 1 -1.12 -16.61 -16.73
CA MET A 1 -0.27 -16.41 -15.53
C MET A 1 -0.04 -17.76 -14.89
N GLY A 2 1.09 -17.96 -14.20
CA GLY A 2 1.26 -19.18 -13.40
C GLY A 2 0.33 -19.16 -12.19
N HIS A 3 0.17 -20.30 -11.52
CA HIS A 3 -0.58 -20.40 -10.28
C HIS A 3 0.04 -21.47 -9.35
N ILE A 4 -0.27 -21.38 -8.07
CA ILE A 4 0.13 -22.35 -7.03
C ILE A 4 -1.15 -22.92 -6.43
N GLU A 5 -1.42 -24.21 -6.66
CA GLU A 5 -2.46 -24.94 -5.94
C GLU A 5 -2.02 -25.21 -4.51
N LEU A 6 -2.79 -24.68 -3.54
CA LEU A 6 -2.51 -24.83 -2.13
C LEU A 6 -3.02 -26.17 -1.60
N ALA A 7 -2.25 -26.77 -0.71
CA ALA A 7 -2.63 -28.02 -0.03
C ALA A 7 -3.65 -27.80 1.10
N ALA A 8 -3.84 -26.55 1.51
CA ALA A 8 -4.90 -26.14 2.42
C ALA A 8 -5.39 -24.74 2.01
N PRO A 9 -6.69 -24.43 2.18
CA PRO A 9 -7.22 -23.11 1.88
C PRO A 9 -6.57 -22.04 2.76
N VAL A 10 -6.48 -20.83 2.23
CA VAL A 10 -5.86 -19.68 2.90
C VAL A 10 -6.74 -18.44 2.72
N THR A 11 -7.00 -17.70 3.78
CA THR A 11 -7.77 -16.45 3.68
C THR A 11 -6.93 -15.33 3.04
N HIS A 12 -7.54 -14.50 2.19
CA HIS A 12 -6.83 -13.35 1.65
C HIS A 12 -6.81 -12.19 2.67
N ILE A 13 -5.60 -11.75 3.06
CA ILE A 13 -5.37 -10.81 4.17
C ILE A 13 -6.15 -9.49 4.08
N TRP A 14 -6.39 -8.95 2.87
CA TRP A 14 -7.17 -7.72 2.70
C TRP A 14 -8.60 -7.82 3.23
N TYR A 15 -9.27 -8.97 3.11
CA TYR A 15 -10.65 -9.13 3.60
C TYR A 15 -10.72 -9.40 5.10
N PHE A 16 -9.62 -9.92 5.67
CA PHE A 16 -9.49 -10.20 7.09
C PHE A 16 -8.97 -9.00 7.89
N LYS A 17 -7.75 -8.49 7.61
CA LYS A 17 -7.10 -7.35 8.28
C LYS A 17 -7.41 -5.98 7.64
N GLY A 18 -8.26 -5.92 6.62
CA GLY A 18 -8.86 -4.68 6.18
C GLY A 18 -9.63 -4.03 7.34
N VAL A 19 -9.57 -2.71 7.49
CA VAL A 19 -10.37 -2.00 8.49
C VAL A 19 -11.44 -1.21 7.75
N PRO A 20 -12.74 -1.55 7.90
CA PRO A 20 -13.28 -2.67 8.67
C PRO A 20 -13.09 -4.05 8.01
N SER A 21 -13.05 -5.11 8.82
CA SER A 21 -12.90 -6.49 8.34
C SER A 21 -14.14 -6.92 7.57
N ARG A 22 -13.96 -7.33 6.31
CA ARG A 22 -15.08 -7.75 5.45
C ARG A 22 -15.61 -9.11 5.88
N LEU A 23 -14.71 -10.03 6.21
CA LEU A 23 -15.06 -11.34 6.79
C LEU A 23 -15.74 -11.18 8.15
N GLY A 24 -15.21 -10.31 9.02
CA GLY A 24 -15.83 -10.05 10.32
C GLY A 24 -17.25 -9.47 10.21
N TYR A 25 -17.48 -8.55 9.26
CA TYR A 25 -18.82 -8.00 9.04
C TYR A 25 -19.79 -9.01 8.42
N LEU A 26 -19.30 -9.89 7.55
CA LEU A 26 -20.14 -10.90 6.92
C LEU A 26 -20.57 -11.97 7.94
N LEU A 27 -19.62 -12.52 8.70
CA LEU A 27 -19.87 -13.61 9.65
C LEU A 27 -20.31 -13.14 11.05
N ASP A 28 -20.43 -11.83 11.26
CA ASP A 28 -20.65 -11.18 12.57
C ASP A 28 -19.59 -11.46 13.66
N LEU A 29 -18.40 -11.90 13.25
CA LEU A 29 -17.31 -12.24 14.15
C LEU A 29 -16.43 -11.02 14.45
N ALA A 30 -15.96 -10.92 15.70
CA ALA A 30 -14.97 -9.92 16.04
C ALA A 30 -13.63 -10.21 15.34
N PRO A 31 -12.88 -9.19 14.90
CA PRO A 31 -11.60 -9.41 14.20
C PRO A 31 -10.56 -10.21 15.00
N LYS A 32 -10.56 -10.09 16.33
CA LYS A 32 -9.66 -10.85 17.22
C LYS A 32 -10.02 -12.33 17.25
N ASP A 33 -11.31 -12.65 17.19
CA ASP A 33 -11.80 -14.01 17.22
C ASP A 33 -11.58 -14.70 15.89
N LEU A 34 -11.82 -13.98 14.78
CA LEU A 34 -11.48 -14.44 13.44
C LEU A 34 -9.97 -14.70 13.29
N GLU A 35 -9.13 -13.91 13.95
CA GLU A 35 -7.68 -14.15 14.02
C GLU A 35 -7.36 -15.47 14.71
N LYS A 36 -8.01 -15.78 15.83
CA LYS A 36 -7.79 -17.06 16.53
C LYS A 36 -8.15 -18.25 15.64
N VAL A 37 -9.22 -18.16 14.85
CA VAL A 37 -9.61 -19.23 13.93
C VAL A 37 -8.60 -19.38 12.80
N ILE A 38 -8.31 -18.30 12.05
CA ILE A 38 -7.46 -18.33 10.84
C ILE A 38 -6.06 -18.88 11.15
N TYR A 39 -5.48 -18.49 12.29
CA TYR A 39 -4.12 -18.88 12.67
C TYR A 39 -4.08 -20.05 13.65
N PHE A 40 -5.08 -20.93 13.63
CA PHE A 40 -5.08 -22.22 14.33
C PHE A 40 -4.88 -22.08 15.85
N ALA A 41 -5.49 -21.07 16.47
CA ALA A 41 -5.51 -20.90 17.93
C ALA A 41 -6.86 -21.25 18.58
N ALA A 42 -7.94 -21.36 17.80
CA ALA A 42 -9.25 -21.81 18.26
C ALA A 42 -9.98 -22.59 17.16
N TYR A 43 -10.79 -23.56 17.57
CA TYR A 43 -11.74 -24.24 16.71
C TYR A 43 -12.99 -23.37 16.53
N MET A 44 -13.60 -23.45 15.34
CA MET A 44 -14.90 -22.85 15.07
C MET A 44 -15.89 -23.97 14.73
N ILE A 45 -17.06 -23.94 15.36
CA ILE A 45 -18.15 -24.87 15.07
C ILE A 45 -18.80 -24.46 13.74
N THR A 46 -18.75 -25.34 12.75
CA THR A 46 -19.27 -25.09 11.40
C THR A 46 -20.70 -25.60 11.23
N GLU A 47 -21.03 -26.73 11.87
CA GLU A 47 -22.34 -27.38 11.78
C GLU A 47 -22.76 -27.93 13.15
N VAL A 48 -24.04 -27.83 13.47
CA VAL A 48 -24.64 -28.48 14.64
C VAL A 48 -25.96 -29.08 14.18
N ASP A 49 -26.10 -30.39 14.34
CA ASP A 49 -27.37 -31.09 14.11
C ASP A 49 -28.27 -30.87 15.33
N THR A 50 -29.18 -29.91 15.22
CA THR A 50 -30.10 -29.57 16.30
C THR A 50 -31.19 -30.61 16.49
N GLU A 51 -31.55 -31.35 15.43
CA GLU A 51 -32.64 -32.33 15.45
C GLU A 51 -32.16 -33.60 16.16
N ALA A 52 -31.07 -34.20 15.69
CA ALA A 52 -30.48 -35.38 16.31
C ALA A 52 -30.08 -35.10 17.77
N ARG A 53 -29.55 -33.91 18.06
CA ARG A 53 -29.21 -33.51 19.44
C ARG A 53 -30.44 -33.42 20.35
N ALA A 54 -31.58 -32.98 19.84
CA ALA A 54 -32.80 -32.86 20.64
C ALA A 54 -33.43 -34.23 20.92
N GLU A 55 -33.44 -35.13 19.93
CA GLU A 55 -33.95 -36.49 20.05
C GLU A 55 -33.17 -37.31 21.09
N ASP A 56 -31.84 -37.28 21.01
CA ASP A 56 -30.97 -38.06 21.89
C ASP A 56 -30.71 -37.40 23.25
N MET A 57 -31.15 -36.16 23.46
CA MET A 57 -30.89 -35.39 24.70
C MET A 57 -31.21 -36.16 25.99
N PRO A 58 -32.37 -36.85 26.12
CA PRO A 58 -32.70 -37.58 27.35
C PRO A 58 -31.74 -38.75 27.62
N THR A 59 -31.27 -39.41 26.56
CA THR A 59 -30.32 -40.52 26.64
C THR A 59 -28.94 -40.02 27.05
N LEU A 60 -28.51 -38.88 26.49
CA LEU A 60 -27.26 -38.23 26.83
C LEU A 60 -27.24 -37.70 28.28
N GLU A 61 -28.35 -37.11 28.76
CA GLU A 61 -28.49 -36.66 30.15
C GLU A 61 -28.41 -37.83 31.16
N LYS A 62 -29.03 -38.98 30.84
CA LYS A 62 -28.88 -40.21 31.63
C LYS A 62 -27.44 -40.71 31.66
N LYS A 63 -26.75 -40.68 30.53
CA LYS A 63 -25.34 -41.10 30.45
C LYS A 63 -24.43 -40.17 31.27
N TYR A 64 -24.61 -38.86 31.14
CA TYR A 64 -23.87 -37.86 31.92
C TYR A 64 -24.10 -38.03 33.42
N SER A 65 -25.35 -38.16 33.87
CA SER A 65 -25.65 -38.38 35.30
C SER A 65 -25.09 -39.71 35.83
N SER A 66 -25.02 -40.76 34.99
CA SER A 66 -24.34 -42.01 35.35
C SER A 66 -22.83 -41.83 35.51
N ASP A 67 -22.18 -41.07 34.62
CA ASP A 67 -20.76 -40.77 34.69
C ASP A 67 -20.42 -39.94 35.95
N VAL A 68 -21.23 -38.93 36.29
CA VAL A 68 -21.11 -38.16 37.53
C VAL A 68 -21.15 -39.09 38.75
N LYS A 69 -22.18 -39.95 38.84
CA LYS A 69 -22.33 -40.90 39.96
C LYS A 69 -21.16 -41.86 40.10
N LYS A 70 -20.55 -42.30 38.99
CA LYS A 70 -19.37 -43.17 39.03
C LYS A 70 -18.16 -42.45 39.63
N ILE A 71 -17.96 -41.19 39.26
CA ILE A 71 -16.85 -40.37 39.79
C ILE A 71 -17.08 -40.10 41.29
N GLU A 72 -18.30 -39.74 41.68
CA GLU A 72 -18.67 -39.53 43.09
C GLU A 72 -18.50 -40.80 43.92
N SER A 73 -19.01 -41.94 43.44
CA SER A 73 -18.88 -43.23 44.14
C SER A 73 -17.42 -43.65 44.31
N ARG A 74 -16.59 -43.44 43.27
CA ARG A 74 -15.14 -43.71 43.34
C ARG A 74 -14.45 -42.78 44.33
N ARG A 75 -14.78 -41.47 44.32
CA ARG A 75 -14.25 -40.49 45.27
C ARG A 75 -14.59 -40.91 46.71
N ASP A 76 -15.84 -41.25 46.97
CA ASP A 76 -16.31 -41.58 48.31
C ASP A 76 -15.66 -42.87 48.82
N PHE A 77 -15.47 -43.86 47.94
CA PHE A 77 -14.72 -45.07 48.25
C PHE A 77 -13.23 -44.80 48.56
N GLU A 78 -12.55 -43.98 47.76
CA GLU A 78 -11.15 -43.62 47.99
C GLU A 78 -10.97 -42.82 49.29
N LEU A 79 -11.90 -41.89 49.57
CA LEU A 79 -11.91 -41.11 50.81
C LEU A 79 -12.16 -41.99 52.03
N ASP A 80 -13.14 -42.89 51.98
CA ASP A 80 -13.43 -43.83 53.07
C ASP A 80 -12.24 -44.75 53.34
N THR A 81 -11.66 -45.34 52.29
CA THR A 81 -10.49 -46.23 52.40
C THR A 81 -9.29 -45.49 52.99
N ARG A 82 -9.01 -44.25 52.56
CA ARG A 82 -7.88 -43.48 53.08
C ARG A 82 -8.12 -42.98 54.50
N THR A 83 -9.36 -42.63 54.84
CA THR A 83 -9.75 -42.21 56.20
C THR A 83 -9.56 -43.36 57.18
N LYS A 84 -10.06 -44.56 56.86
CA LYS A 84 -9.84 -45.77 57.66
C LYS A 84 -8.37 -46.10 57.86
N LYS A 85 -7.57 -45.96 56.80
CA LYS A 85 -6.11 -46.14 56.90
C LYS A 85 -5.46 -45.09 57.80
N MET A 86 -5.85 -43.83 57.68
CA MET A 86 -5.35 -42.75 58.53
C MET A 86 -5.71 -42.97 60.02
N GLU A 87 -6.92 -43.46 60.31
CA GLU A 87 -7.33 -43.81 61.67
C GLU A 87 -6.54 -45.01 62.23
N SER A 88 -6.30 -46.04 61.41
CA SER A 88 -5.42 -47.17 61.78
C SER A 88 -3.99 -46.68 62.06
N ASP A 89 -3.39 -45.91 61.14
CA ASP A 89 -2.03 -45.37 61.27
C ASP A 89 -1.91 -44.50 62.54
N LEU A 90 -2.96 -43.78 62.93
CA LEU A 90 -3.00 -42.97 64.17
C LEU A 90 -3.17 -43.83 65.43
N SER A 91 -3.95 -44.90 65.36
CA SER A 91 -4.12 -45.86 66.46
C SER A 91 -2.82 -46.61 66.74
N ASP A 92 -2.16 -47.11 65.70
CA ASP A 92 -0.88 -47.83 65.83
C ASP A 92 0.19 -46.93 66.48
N LEU A 93 0.24 -45.64 66.10
CA LEU A 93 1.15 -44.65 66.70
C LEU A 93 0.78 -44.25 68.14
N GLU A 94 -0.48 -44.39 68.53
CA GLU A 94 -0.93 -44.19 69.90
C GLU A 94 -0.54 -45.39 70.78
N ASP A 95 -0.70 -46.61 70.28
CA ASP A 95 -0.29 -47.85 70.93
C ASP A 95 1.24 -47.97 71.08
N GLU A 96 2.01 -47.45 70.12
CA GLU A 96 3.49 -47.37 70.18
C GLU A 96 4.01 -46.25 71.10
N GLY A 97 3.13 -45.45 71.71
CA GLY A 97 3.52 -44.38 72.64
C GLY A 97 4.20 -43.17 71.98
N ALA A 98 3.94 -42.91 70.69
CA ALA A 98 4.59 -41.84 69.94
C ALA A 98 4.26 -40.43 70.49
N LYS A 99 5.24 -39.52 70.41
CA LYS A 99 5.10 -38.12 70.82
C LYS A 99 3.98 -37.42 70.05
N ALA A 100 3.29 -36.47 70.70
CA ALA A 100 2.17 -35.73 70.11
C ALA A 100 2.51 -35.03 68.77
N ASP A 101 3.77 -34.58 68.59
CA ASP A 101 4.24 -33.96 67.35
C ASP A 101 4.27 -34.96 66.16
N ALA A 102 4.61 -36.22 66.41
CA ALA A 102 4.63 -37.26 65.37
C ALA A 102 3.21 -37.63 64.91
N ARG A 103 2.28 -37.80 65.87
CA ARG A 103 0.85 -38.02 65.58
C ARG A 103 0.23 -36.86 64.81
N ARG A 104 0.57 -35.62 65.17
CA ARG A 104 0.13 -34.42 64.45
C ARG A 104 0.64 -34.40 63.00
N LYS A 105 1.91 -34.73 62.75
CA LYS A 105 2.46 -34.78 61.38
C LYS A 105 1.79 -35.83 60.50
N VAL A 106 1.48 -37.00 61.05
CA VAL A 106 0.78 -38.07 60.32
C VAL A 106 -0.66 -37.68 60.01
N ARG A 107 -1.37 -37.05 60.96
CA ARG A 107 -2.70 -36.47 60.71
C ARG A 107 -2.66 -35.39 59.63
N GLU A 108 -1.73 -34.43 59.73
CA GLU A 108 -1.56 -33.37 58.71
C GLU A 108 -1.22 -33.95 57.32
N SER A 109 -0.46 -35.04 57.24
CA SER A 109 -0.17 -35.74 55.97
C SER A 109 -1.41 -36.44 55.41
N GLY A 110 -2.17 -37.14 56.25
CA GLY A 110 -3.42 -37.80 55.87
C GLY A 110 -4.48 -36.81 55.39
N GLU A 111 -4.65 -35.69 56.09
CA GLU A 111 -5.55 -34.60 55.68
C GLU A 111 -5.15 -33.97 54.34
N ARG A 112 -3.84 -33.78 54.09
CA ARG A 112 -3.33 -33.32 52.79
C ARG A 112 -3.66 -34.31 51.68
N GLU A 113 -3.48 -35.60 51.90
CA GLU A 113 -3.81 -36.63 50.90
C GLU A 113 -5.31 -36.70 50.63
N LEU A 114 -6.16 -36.65 51.66
CA LEU A 114 -7.62 -36.59 51.52
C LEU A 114 -8.05 -35.35 50.72
N LYS A 115 -7.44 -34.19 50.99
CA LYS A 115 -7.66 -32.97 50.20
C LYS A 115 -7.26 -33.17 48.74
N THR A 116 -6.11 -33.81 48.48
CA THR A 116 -5.62 -34.06 47.13
C THR A 116 -6.57 -34.98 46.33
N ILE A 117 -7.12 -36.01 46.97
CA ILE A 117 -8.12 -36.93 46.39
C ILE A 117 -9.41 -36.17 46.05
N ARG A 118 -9.87 -35.31 46.96
CA ARG A 118 -11.06 -34.47 46.76
C ARG A 118 -10.85 -33.50 45.61
N ASP A 119 -9.73 -32.77 45.60
CA ASP A 119 -9.40 -31.78 44.57
C ASP A 119 -9.25 -32.43 43.19
N ARG A 120 -8.68 -33.65 43.11
CA ARG A 120 -8.60 -34.43 41.86
C ARG A 120 -9.98 -34.78 41.33
N SER A 121 -10.84 -35.35 42.17
CA SER A 121 -12.18 -35.77 41.77
C SER A 121 -13.07 -34.58 41.42
N GLN A 122 -12.93 -33.47 42.14
CA GLN A 122 -13.66 -32.23 41.84
C GLN A 122 -13.25 -31.68 40.47
N LYS A 123 -11.95 -31.65 40.13
CA LYS A 123 -11.48 -31.23 38.80
C LYS A 123 -12.04 -32.10 37.68
N GLU A 124 -12.19 -33.40 37.90
CA GLU A 124 -12.81 -34.30 36.92
C GLU A 124 -14.30 -34.00 36.73
N LEU A 125 -15.04 -33.75 37.83
CA LEU A 125 -16.45 -33.34 37.78
C LEU A 125 -16.60 -31.98 37.08
N ASP A 126 -15.84 -30.97 37.49
CA ASP A 126 -15.88 -29.63 36.90
C ASP A 126 -15.62 -29.68 35.39
N ARG A 127 -14.71 -30.56 34.95
CA ARG A 127 -14.40 -30.76 33.53
C ARG A 127 -15.55 -31.45 32.80
N LEU A 128 -16.12 -32.51 33.37
CA LEU A 128 -17.29 -33.19 32.81
C LEU A 128 -18.48 -32.22 32.65
N ASP A 129 -18.70 -31.39 33.66
CA ASP A 129 -19.74 -30.35 33.68
C ASP A 129 -19.47 -29.27 32.63
N ALA A 130 -18.22 -28.83 32.48
CA ALA A 130 -17.84 -27.88 31.44
C ALA A 130 -18.11 -28.44 30.04
N VAL A 131 -17.74 -29.70 29.77
CA VAL A 131 -18.01 -30.38 28.50
C VAL A 131 -19.52 -30.47 28.25
N TRP A 132 -20.29 -30.92 29.24
CA TRP A 132 -21.74 -31.08 29.13
C TRP A 132 -22.46 -29.74 28.88
N ASN A 133 -22.16 -28.74 29.69
CA ASN A 133 -22.74 -27.41 29.57
C ASN A 133 -22.39 -26.75 28.23
N ARG A 134 -21.18 -27.01 27.71
CA ARG A 134 -20.77 -26.49 26.41
C ARG A 134 -21.50 -27.17 25.26
N PHE A 135 -21.64 -28.50 25.30
CA PHE A 135 -22.38 -29.26 24.29
C PHE A 135 -23.86 -28.83 24.21
N LYS A 136 -24.51 -28.66 25.37
CA LYS A 136 -25.93 -28.26 25.45
C LYS A 136 -26.19 -26.90 24.80
N ASN A 137 -25.27 -25.96 24.98
CA ASN A 137 -25.39 -24.60 24.48
C ASN A 137 -24.69 -24.35 23.14
N LEU A 138 -24.15 -25.41 22.50
CA LEU A 138 -23.33 -25.28 21.30
C LEU A 138 -24.14 -24.71 20.13
N LYS A 139 -23.61 -23.65 19.51
CA LYS A 139 -24.18 -23.01 18.32
C LYS A 139 -23.18 -22.96 17.18
N VAL A 140 -23.67 -22.84 15.96
CA VAL A 140 -22.84 -22.56 14.79
C VAL A 140 -22.13 -21.22 14.98
N GLN A 141 -20.84 -21.14 14.61
CA GLN A 141 -19.92 -20.01 14.85
C GLN A 141 -19.39 -19.86 16.28
N ASP A 142 -19.77 -20.73 17.22
CA ASP A 142 -19.11 -20.76 18.52
C ASP A 142 -17.63 -21.12 18.37
N LEU A 143 -16.81 -20.59 19.28
CA LEU A 143 -15.36 -20.69 19.26
C LEU A 143 -14.86 -21.43 20.49
N GLU A 144 -14.08 -22.50 20.28
CA GLU A 144 -13.41 -23.24 21.35
C GLU A 144 -11.90 -23.00 21.29
N GLY A 145 -11.39 -22.28 22.28
CA GLY A 145 -9.94 -22.07 22.43
C GLY A 145 -9.23 -23.18 23.20
N ASP A 146 -9.96 -23.97 23.99
CA ASP A 146 -9.41 -25.07 24.76
C ASP A 146 -9.40 -26.36 23.93
N GLU A 147 -8.20 -26.79 23.53
CA GLU A 147 -7.98 -27.99 22.74
C GLU A 147 -8.41 -29.27 23.47
N LEU A 148 -8.20 -29.33 24.79
CA LEU A 148 -8.56 -30.50 25.60
C LEU A 148 -10.08 -30.63 25.71
N LEU A 149 -10.78 -29.50 25.90
CA LEU A 149 -12.24 -29.44 25.92
C LEU A 149 -12.83 -29.84 24.56
N TYR A 150 -12.31 -29.27 23.47
CA TYR A 150 -12.79 -29.59 22.12
C TYR A 150 -12.57 -31.06 21.76
N ARG A 151 -11.43 -31.64 22.17
CA ARG A 151 -11.14 -33.06 21.96
C ARG A 151 -12.15 -33.95 22.69
N GLU A 152 -12.44 -33.67 23.96
CA GLU A 152 -13.45 -34.44 24.71
C GLU A 152 -14.87 -34.26 24.17
N LEU A 153 -15.21 -33.04 23.73
CA LEU A 153 -16.47 -32.77 23.02
C LEU A 153 -16.58 -33.62 21.75
N ARG A 154 -15.50 -33.70 20.96
CA ARG A 154 -15.45 -34.50 19.72
C ARG A 154 -15.51 -36.00 20.01
N ASP A 155 -14.80 -36.47 21.03
CA ASP A 155 -14.76 -37.89 21.39
C ASP A 155 -16.12 -38.39 21.93
N ARG A 156 -16.84 -37.56 22.69
CA ARG A 156 -18.14 -37.92 23.27
C ARG A 156 -19.34 -37.62 22.36
N TYR A 157 -19.31 -36.48 21.67
CA TYR A 157 -20.48 -35.91 20.97
C TYR A 157 -20.19 -35.53 19.51
N GLY A 158 -19.07 -35.96 18.93
CA GLY A 158 -18.66 -35.58 17.57
C GLY A 158 -19.60 -35.99 16.44
N VAL A 159 -20.63 -36.80 16.73
CA VAL A 159 -21.69 -37.14 15.76
C VAL A 159 -22.65 -35.97 15.55
N TYR A 160 -22.89 -35.15 16.58
CA TYR A 160 -23.91 -34.09 16.57
C TYR A 160 -23.40 -32.74 16.07
N PHE A 161 -22.09 -32.56 15.94
CA PHE A 161 -21.52 -31.29 15.48
C PHE A 161 -20.23 -31.51 14.69
N LYS A 162 -19.92 -30.56 13.82
CA LYS A 162 -18.63 -30.46 13.15
C LYS A 162 -17.97 -29.15 13.51
N GLY A 163 -16.69 -29.22 13.84
CA GLY A 163 -15.84 -28.05 14.00
C GLY A 163 -14.54 -28.21 13.23
N SER A 164 -13.95 -27.09 12.86
CA SER A 164 -12.69 -27.04 12.12
C SER A 164 -11.88 -25.84 12.56
N MET A 165 -10.57 -25.86 12.26
CA MET A 165 -9.68 -24.72 12.46
C MET A 165 -9.27 -24.10 11.12
N GLY A 166 -8.70 -22.90 11.20
CA GLY A 166 -8.05 -22.25 10.08
C GLY A 166 -9.03 -21.68 9.06
N ALA A 167 -8.48 -21.36 7.88
CA ALA A 167 -9.25 -20.83 6.77
C ALA A 167 -10.30 -21.83 6.24
N GLN A 168 -10.08 -23.14 6.39
CA GLN A 168 -11.05 -24.18 6.00
C GLN A 168 -12.38 -24.01 6.75
N ALA A 169 -12.32 -23.75 8.06
CA ALA A 169 -13.53 -23.54 8.87
C ALA A 169 -14.33 -22.33 8.36
N ILE A 170 -13.63 -21.26 7.98
CA ILE A 170 -14.24 -20.05 7.41
C ILE A 170 -14.85 -20.36 6.04
N GLN A 171 -14.16 -21.09 5.17
CA GLN A 171 -14.66 -21.49 3.86
C GLN A 171 -15.96 -22.29 3.99
N SER A 172 -15.97 -23.36 4.79
CA SER A 172 -17.17 -24.18 5.01
C SER A 172 -18.32 -23.36 5.60
N ARG A 173 -18.02 -22.40 6.49
CA ARG A 173 -19.06 -21.51 7.02
C ARG A 173 -19.60 -20.55 5.94
N LEU A 174 -18.75 -20.02 5.07
CA LEU A 174 -19.15 -19.12 3.98
C LEU A 174 -19.97 -19.82 2.90
N GLU A 175 -19.74 -21.11 2.67
CA GLU A 175 -20.51 -21.93 1.72
C GLU A 175 -21.92 -22.24 2.24
N THR A 176 -22.03 -22.50 3.54
CA THR A 176 -23.31 -22.73 4.24
C THR A 176 -24.01 -21.44 4.66
N PHE A 177 -23.51 -20.27 4.26
CA PHE A 177 -24.03 -18.98 4.70
C PHE A 177 -25.18 -18.50 3.82
N ASP A 178 -26.39 -18.42 4.38
CA ASP A 178 -27.53 -17.81 3.69
C ASP A 178 -27.46 -16.28 3.73
N LEU A 179 -27.04 -15.69 2.61
CA LEU A 179 -26.95 -14.24 2.44
C LEU A 179 -28.31 -13.55 2.48
N LYS A 180 -29.37 -14.20 2.00
CA LYS A 180 -30.70 -13.58 1.90
C LYS A 180 -31.36 -13.51 3.27
N ALA A 181 -31.34 -14.63 4.01
CA ALA A 181 -31.84 -14.64 5.38
C ALA A 181 -31.09 -13.64 6.28
N GLU A 182 -29.76 -13.50 6.12
CA GLU A 182 -29.01 -12.50 6.89
C GLU A 182 -29.33 -11.07 6.45
N PHE A 183 -29.56 -10.83 5.17
CA PHE A 183 -29.97 -9.52 4.67
C PHE A 183 -31.31 -9.08 5.27
N ASP A 184 -32.31 -9.96 5.27
CA ASP A 184 -33.64 -9.66 5.81
C ASP A 184 -33.57 -9.34 7.31
N LYS A 185 -32.82 -10.14 8.08
CA LYS A 185 -32.56 -9.89 9.51
C LYS A 185 -31.88 -8.54 9.75
N LEU A 186 -30.84 -8.22 8.98
CA LEU A 186 -30.10 -6.96 9.12
C LEU A 186 -30.94 -5.75 8.71
N ASN A 187 -31.81 -5.91 7.72
CA ASN A 187 -32.72 -4.86 7.27
C ASN A 187 -33.76 -4.53 8.36
N GLU A 188 -34.35 -5.57 8.96
CA GLU A 188 -35.27 -5.42 10.09
C GLU A 188 -34.56 -4.76 11.29
N LEU A 189 -33.36 -5.21 11.65
CA LEU A 189 -32.54 -4.61 12.72
C LEU A 189 -32.13 -3.17 12.42
N SER A 190 -31.97 -2.79 11.16
CA SER A 190 -31.66 -1.41 10.76
C SER A 190 -32.88 -0.48 10.94
N GLN A 191 -34.09 -0.99 10.75
CA GLN A 191 -35.34 -0.25 10.93
C GLN A 191 -35.75 -0.15 12.40
N THR A 192 -35.70 -1.27 13.12
CA THR A 192 -36.15 -1.39 14.52
C THR A 192 -35.07 -1.01 15.54
N GLY A 193 -33.80 -1.22 15.21
CA GLY A 193 -32.68 -1.05 16.14
C GLY A 193 -32.41 0.41 16.51
N LYS A 194 -31.94 0.62 17.74
CA LYS A 194 -31.54 1.94 18.27
C LYS A 194 -30.02 2.02 18.51
N GLY A 195 -29.45 3.22 18.36
CA GLY A 195 -28.07 3.54 18.73
C GLY A 195 -26.99 2.75 17.96
N GLN A 196 -26.01 2.21 18.68
CA GLN A 196 -24.85 1.51 18.11
C GLN A 196 -25.21 0.23 17.34
N LYS A 197 -26.27 -0.48 17.76
CA LYS A 197 -26.72 -1.71 17.09
C LYS A 197 -27.19 -1.43 15.66
N LYS A 198 -27.95 -0.34 15.47
CA LYS A 198 -28.36 0.15 14.13
C LYS A 198 -27.16 0.49 13.26
N THR A 199 -26.20 1.24 13.79
CA THR A 199 -24.99 1.61 13.05
C THR A 199 -24.16 0.39 12.62
N ARG A 200 -24.06 -0.64 13.47
CA ARG A 200 -23.41 -1.92 13.13
C ARG A 200 -24.20 -2.66 12.06
N ALA A 201 -25.52 -2.76 12.18
CA ALA A 201 -26.40 -3.40 11.21
C ALA A 201 -26.28 -2.75 9.82
N ILE A 202 -26.32 -1.42 9.71
CA ILE A 202 -26.15 -0.68 8.45
C ILE A 202 -24.79 -0.99 7.79
N LYS A 203 -23.71 -0.99 8.59
CA LYS A 203 -22.35 -1.28 8.08
C LYS A 203 -22.21 -2.73 7.58
N ARG A 204 -22.83 -3.69 8.27
CA ARG A 204 -22.87 -5.11 7.86
C ARG A 204 -23.74 -5.29 6.62
N LEU A 205 -24.93 -4.68 6.61
CA LEU A 205 -25.87 -4.70 5.50
C LEU A 205 -25.22 -4.23 4.20
N LYS A 206 -24.36 -3.19 4.26
CA LYS A 206 -23.60 -2.73 3.08
C LYS A 206 -22.74 -3.85 2.46
N VAL A 207 -22.10 -4.69 3.27
CA VAL A 207 -21.26 -5.80 2.77
C VAL A 207 -22.13 -6.91 2.21
N VAL A 208 -23.16 -7.34 2.95
CA VAL A 208 -24.10 -8.39 2.52
C VAL A 208 -24.81 -8.01 1.22
N ASN A 209 -25.34 -6.79 1.15
CA ASN A 209 -26.02 -6.27 -0.04
C ASN A 209 -25.07 -6.19 -1.25
N SER A 210 -23.78 -5.88 -1.02
CA SER A 210 -22.80 -5.87 -2.12
C SER A 210 -22.64 -7.26 -2.73
N PHE A 211 -22.60 -8.33 -1.90
CA PHE A 211 -22.53 -9.70 -2.38
C PHE A 211 -23.82 -10.20 -3.04
N LEU A 212 -24.99 -9.79 -2.55
CA LEU A 212 -26.28 -10.14 -3.18
C LEU A 212 -26.45 -9.52 -4.58
N ASN A 213 -25.94 -8.29 -4.78
CA ASN A 213 -26.03 -7.60 -6.06
C ASN A 213 -24.92 -7.96 -7.05
N THR A 214 -23.90 -8.73 -6.64
CA THR A 214 -22.84 -9.19 -7.53
C THR A 214 -22.86 -10.70 -7.70
N ARG A 215 -22.24 -11.20 -8.78
CA ARG A 215 -22.09 -12.65 -9.03
C ARG A 215 -21.00 -13.32 -8.17
N ASN A 216 -20.35 -12.56 -7.29
CA ASN A 216 -19.19 -13.02 -6.53
C ASN A 216 -19.62 -13.83 -5.31
N LYS A 217 -19.11 -15.04 -5.17
CA LYS A 217 -19.36 -15.85 -3.98
C LYS A 217 -18.48 -15.38 -2.82
N PRO A 218 -19.02 -15.25 -1.58
CA PRO A 218 -18.22 -14.90 -0.41
C PRO A 218 -17.06 -15.85 -0.12
N ALA A 219 -17.22 -17.14 -0.44
CA ALA A 219 -16.19 -18.17 -0.30
C ALA A 219 -14.88 -17.81 -1.03
N SER A 220 -14.94 -16.99 -2.08
CA SER A 220 -13.76 -16.53 -2.86
C SER A 220 -12.81 -15.63 -2.06
N MET A 221 -13.18 -15.19 -0.85
CA MET A 221 -12.25 -14.54 0.08
C MET A 221 -11.23 -15.52 0.68
N VAL A 222 -11.51 -16.82 0.56
CA VAL A 222 -10.60 -17.92 0.84
C VAL A 222 -10.05 -18.43 -0.50
N LEU A 223 -8.75 -18.62 -0.56
CA LEU A 223 -8.00 -19.01 -1.74
C LEU A 223 -7.57 -20.46 -1.60
N ASP A 224 -7.98 -21.29 -2.56
CA ASP A 224 -7.41 -22.62 -2.78
C ASP A 224 -6.21 -22.55 -3.74
N CYS A 225 -6.12 -21.47 -4.51
CA CYS A 225 -5.09 -21.25 -5.52
C CYS A 225 -4.57 -19.81 -5.47
N VAL A 226 -3.26 -19.63 -5.56
CA VAL A 226 -2.59 -18.31 -5.56
C VAL A 226 -1.99 -18.04 -6.93
N PRO A 227 -2.33 -16.93 -7.61
CA PRO A 227 -1.73 -16.57 -8.89
C PRO A 227 -0.26 -16.16 -8.73
N VAL A 228 0.55 -16.46 -9.74
CA VAL A 228 1.97 -16.08 -9.81
C VAL A 228 2.17 -15.06 -10.93
N ILE A 229 2.67 -13.88 -10.54
CA ILE A 229 2.97 -12.80 -11.47
C ILE A 229 4.05 -13.22 -12.51
N PRO A 230 3.94 -12.80 -13.78
CA PRO A 230 4.92 -13.12 -14.81
C PRO A 230 6.38 -12.82 -14.40
N PRO A 231 7.37 -13.65 -14.80
CA PRO A 231 8.77 -13.48 -14.41
C PRO A 231 9.36 -12.11 -14.74
N ASP A 232 8.98 -11.49 -15.86
CA ASP A 232 9.50 -10.18 -16.27
C ASP A 232 9.12 -9.05 -15.29
N LEU A 233 8.04 -9.23 -14.54
CA LEU A 233 7.60 -8.29 -13.50
C LEU A 233 8.28 -8.54 -12.14
N ARG A 234 9.06 -9.63 -12.02
CA ARG A 234 9.86 -10.02 -10.86
C ARG A 234 11.25 -10.53 -11.29
N PRO A 235 12.04 -9.69 -11.98
CA PRO A 235 13.25 -10.13 -12.67
C PRO A 235 14.32 -10.66 -11.71
N MET A 236 15.19 -11.50 -12.25
CA MET A 236 16.42 -11.96 -11.65
C MET A 236 17.56 -11.52 -12.57
N VAL A 237 18.42 -10.63 -12.09
CA VAL A 237 19.49 -10.01 -12.87
C VAL A 237 20.82 -10.46 -12.32
N GLN A 238 21.71 -10.91 -13.19
CA GLN A 238 23.08 -11.24 -12.82
C GLN A 238 23.88 -9.94 -12.70
N LEU A 239 24.62 -9.81 -11.60
CA LEU A 239 25.54 -8.70 -11.35
C LEU A 239 26.97 -9.09 -11.78
N ASP A 240 27.78 -8.07 -12.04
CA ASP A 240 29.21 -8.23 -12.29
C ASP A 240 29.85 -8.93 -11.07
N GLY A 241 30.54 -10.05 -11.32
CA GLY A 241 31.06 -10.94 -10.27
C GLY A 241 30.23 -12.20 -9.99
N GLY A 242 29.25 -12.52 -10.85
CA GLY A 242 28.54 -13.81 -10.84
C GLY A 242 27.45 -13.94 -9.77
N ARG A 243 27.19 -12.89 -9.00
CA ARG A 243 26.09 -12.84 -8.03
C ARG A 243 24.77 -12.56 -8.74
N PHE A 244 23.65 -12.97 -8.15
CA PHE A 244 22.32 -12.68 -8.66
C PHE A 244 21.57 -11.73 -7.73
N ALA A 245 20.98 -10.69 -8.31
CA ALA A 245 19.99 -9.84 -7.67
C ALA A 245 18.59 -10.31 -8.07
N THR A 246 17.73 -10.56 -7.09
CA THR A 246 16.34 -10.99 -7.33
C THR A 246 15.37 -9.98 -6.75
N SER A 247 14.19 -9.87 -7.37
CA SER A 247 13.07 -9.17 -6.76
C SER A 247 12.65 -9.83 -5.44
N ASP A 248 12.33 -9.02 -4.42
CA ASP A 248 11.81 -9.47 -3.12
C ASP A 248 10.60 -10.42 -3.25
N LEU A 249 9.79 -10.24 -4.31
CA LEU A 249 8.65 -11.12 -4.60
C LEU A 249 9.07 -12.58 -4.81
N ASN A 250 10.23 -12.82 -5.42
CA ASN A 250 10.71 -14.18 -5.65
C ASN A 250 10.93 -14.93 -4.33
N ASP A 251 11.43 -14.24 -3.31
CA ASP A 251 11.60 -14.81 -1.97
C ASP A 251 10.27 -15.09 -1.29
N LEU A 252 9.28 -14.22 -1.45
CA LEU A 252 7.93 -14.41 -0.91
C LEU A 252 7.23 -15.59 -1.59
N TYR A 253 7.24 -15.67 -2.93
CA TYR A 253 6.71 -16.82 -3.68
C TYR A 253 7.43 -18.12 -3.31
N ARG A 254 8.76 -18.10 -3.21
CA ARG A 254 9.56 -19.26 -2.80
C ARG A 254 9.17 -19.77 -1.42
N ARG A 255 8.91 -18.87 -0.46
CA ARG A 255 8.43 -19.24 0.88
C ARG A 255 7.07 -19.93 0.81
N VAL A 256 6.12 -19.39 0.05
CA VAL A 256 4.79 -20.03 -0.14
C VAL A 256 4.94 -21.43 -0.74
N ILE A 257 5.73 -21.58 -1.81
CA ILE A 257 5.94 -22.88 -2.48
C ILE A 257 6.57 -23.89 -1.52
N ASN A 258 7.62 -23.49 -0.78
CA ASN A 258 8.31 -24.38 0.15
C ASN A 258 7.40 -24.87 1.29
N ARG A 259 6.57 -23.97 1.85
CA ARG A 259 5.59 -24.30 2.90
C ARG A 259 4.49 -25.21 2.35
N ASN A 260 3.99 -24.92 1.16
CA ASN A 260 2.97 -25.73 0.50
C ASN A 260 3.46 -27.16 0.22
N ASN A 261 4.67 -27.30 -0.34
CA ASN A 261 5.26 -28.61 -0.63
C ASN A 261 5.61 -29.40 0.65
N ARG A 262 5.96 -28.70 1.74
CA ARG A 262 6.16 -29.32 3.05
C ARG A 262 4.83 -29.81 3.63
N LEU A 263 3.76 -29.04 3.51
CA LEU A 263 2.43 -29.43 3.96
C LEU A 263 1.90 -30.66 3.19
N LYS A 264 2.08 -30.72 1.86
CA LYS A 264 1.73 -31.91 1.06
C LYS A 264 2.43 -33.17 1.59
N ARG A 265 3.76 -33.10 1.77
CA ARG A 265 4.55 -34.22 2.31
C ARG A 265 4.11 -34.64 3.72
N LEU A 266 3.77 -33.69 4.59
CA LEU A 266 3.28 -34.00 5.94
C LEU A 266 1.92 -34.69 5.92
N ALA A 267 1.05 -34.32 4.98
CA ALA A 267 -0.23 -34.98 4.77
C ALA A 267 -0.04 -36.42 4.28
N ASP A 268 0.87 -36.65 3.32
CA ASP A 268 1.16 -37.98 2.79
C ASP A 268 1.77 -38.93 3.84
N LEU A 269 2.57 -38.40 4.76
CA LEU A 269 3.18 -39.15 5.86
C LEU A 269 2.23 -39.43 7.03
N GLY A 270 1.00 -38.89 7.02
CA GLY A 270 0.07 -39.04 8.14
C GLY A 270 0.57 -38.41 9.43
N ALA A 271 1.28 -37.27 9.34
CA ALA A 271 1.83 -36.59 10.51
C ALA A 271 0.72 -36.14 11.49
N PRO A 272 1.01 -36.08 12.81
CA PRO A 272 0.05 -35.61 13.81
C PRO A 272 -0.57 -34.24 13.48
N GLU A 273 -1.85 -34.07 13.84
CA GLU A 273 -2.65 -32.89 13.51
C GLU A 273 -2.02 -31.57 13.97
N ILE A 274 -1.34 -31.56 15.13
CA ILE A 274 -0.63 -30.39 15.66
C ILE A 274 0.46 -29.89 14.70
N ILE A 275 1.24 -30.81 14.12
CA ILE A 275 2.33 -30.46 13.18
C ILE A 275 1.75 -29.92 11.88
N VAL A 276 0.69 -30.58 11.39
CA VAL A 276 -0.04 -30.16 10.18
C VAL A 276 -0.66 -28.77 10.37
N ASN A 277 -1.29 -28.50 11.52
CA ASN A 277 -1.91 -27.22 11.84
C ASN A 277 -0.87 -26.10 11.94
N ASN A 278 0.29 -26.37 12.53
CA ASN A 278 1.38 -25.39 12.55
C ASN A 278 1.88 -25.09 11.13
N GLU A 279 2.05 -26.09 10.27
CA GLU A 279 2.48 -25.85 8.88
C GLU A 279 1.41 -25.11 8.06
N LYS A 280 0.11 -25.40 8.26
CA LYS A 280 -1.00 -24.64 7.67
C LYS A 280 -0.98 -23.18 8.13
N ARG A 281 -0.74 -22.91 9.42
CA ARG A 281 -0.57 -21.54 9.96
C ARG A 281 0.61 -20.83 9.27
N MET A 282 1.74 -21.51 9.10
CA MET A 282 2.91 -20.94 8.42
C MET A 282 2.65 -20.67 6.93
N LEU A 283 1.87 -21.52 6.27
CA LEU A 283 1.44 -21.30 4.88
C LEU A 283 0.55 -20.06 4.77
N GLN A 284 -0.43 -19.90 5.66
CA GLN A 284 -1.25 -18.69 5.75
C GLN A 284 -0.38 -17.44 5.94
N GLU A 285 0.57 -17.46 6.87
CA GLU A 285 1.48 -16.33 7.13
C GLU A 285 2.40 -16.02 5.93
N ALA A 286 2.81 -17.03 5.16
CA ALA A 286 3.60 -16.84 3.95
C ALA A 286 2.78 -16.14 2.84
N VAL A 287 1.52 -16.55 2.65
CA VAL A 287 0.62 -15.92 1.67
C VAL A 287 0.22 -14.51 2.10
N ASP A 288 -0.01 -14.29 3.39
CA ASP A 288 -0.22 -12.96 3.97
C ASP A 288 0.94 -12.02 3.63
N SER A 289 2.17 -12.50 3.82
CA SER A 289 3.40 -11.75 3.54
C SER A 289 3.60 -11.49 2.04
N LEU A 290 3.16 -12.40 1.17
CA LEU A 290 3.20 -12.23 -0.28
C LEU A 290 2.28 -11.09 -0.72
N PHE A 291 1.05 -11.05 -0.20
CA PHE A 291 0.07 -10.02 -0.58
C PHE A 291 0.32 -8.67 0.10
N ASP A 292 0.52 -8.62 1.42
CA ASP A 292 0.71 -7.38 2.18
C ASP A 292 1.62 -7.63 3.40
N ASN A 293 2.94 -7.53 3.18
CA ASN A 293 3.95 -7.84 4.19
C ASN A 293 3.92 -6.81 5.34
N GLY A 294 3.92 -7.29 6.59
CA GLY A 294 3.87 -6.42 7.77
C GLY A 294 2.47 -5.91 8.13
N ARG A 295 1.43 -6.29 7.36
CA ARG A 295 0.03 -5.99 7.72
C ARG A 295 -0.40 -6.70 9.01
N ARG A 296 0.15 -7.89 9.28
CA ARG A 296 -0.01 -8.65 10.52
C ARG A 296 1.36 -9.00 11.09
N GLY A 297 1.53 -8.73 12.39
CA GLY A 297 2.74 -9.13 13.11
C GLY A 297 3.99 -8.44 12.60
N ARG A 298 5.15 -9.09 12.81
CA ARG A 298 6.43 -8.59 12.32
C ARG A 298 6.57 -8.92 10.82
N PRO A 299 7.02 -7.97 9.99
CA PRO A 299 7.22 -8.22 8.57
C PRO A 299 8.32 -9.25 8.36
N VAL A 300 8.21 -10.01 7.28
CA VAL A 300 9.29 -10.88 6.82
C VAL A 300 10.44 -10.01 6.33
N THR A 301 11.61 -10.19 6.95
CA THR A 301 12.82 -9.48 6.60
C THR A 301 13.74 -10.32 5.71
N GLY A 302 14.44 -9.64 4.81
CA GLY A 302 15.52 -10.19 4.01
C GLY A 302 16.89 -9.93 4.65
N PRO A 303 17.98 -10.13 3.87
CA PRO A 303 19.33 -9.78 4.30
C PRO A 303 19.41 -8.31 4.77
N GLY A 304 20.10 -8.08 5.89
CA GLY A 304 20.22 -6.74 6.47
C GLY A 304 18.98 -6.24 7.22
N ASN A 305 18.09 -7.14 7.68
CA ASN A 305 16.87 -6.81 8.43
C ASN A 305 15.88 -5.87 7.70
N ARG A 306 16.04 -5.69 6.38
CA ARG A 306 15.11 -4.90 5.57
C ARG A 306 13.82 -5.70 5.33
N PRO A 307 12.63 -5.11 5.52
CA PRO A 307 11.38 -5.77 5.16
C PRO A 307 11.29 -5.99 3.65
N LEU A 308 10.87 -7.18 3.25
CA LEU A 308 10.65 -7.52 1.84
C LEU A 308 9.43 -6.78 1.30
N LYS A 309 9.51 -6.26 0.07
CA LYS A 309 8.38 -5.60 -0.61
C LYS A 309 7.37 -6.63 -1.11
N SER A 310 6.10 -6.47 -0.71
CA SER A 310 4.96 -7.31 -1.12
C SER A 310 4.29 -6.83 -2.41
N LEU A 311 3.31 -7.59 -2.91
CA LEU A 311 2.49 -7.18 -4.06
C LEU A 311 1.74 -5.87 -3.81
N SER A 312 1.23 -5.66 -2.59
CA SER A 312 0.58 -4.41 -2.20
C SER A 312 1.54 -3.23 -2.22
N ASP A 313 2.78 -3.42 -1.78
CA ASP A 313 3.79 -2.36 -1.71
C ASP A 313 4.22 -1.89 -3.10
N MET A 314 4.12 -2.75 -4.11
CA MET A 314 4.34 -2.35 -5.50
C MET A 314 3.31 -1.34 -5.98
N LEU A 315 2.11 -1.29 -5.39
CA LEU A 315 1.04 -0.37 -5.78
C LEU A 315 1.04 0.90 -4.91
N LYS A 316 1.36 0.77 -3.63
CA LYS A 316 1.24 1.83 -2.62
C LYS A 316 2.49 2.74 -2.56
N GLY A 317 2.28 3.94 -2.02
CA GLY A 317 3.36 4.87 -1.69
C GLY A 317 3.90 5.71 -2.87
N LYS A 318 4.89 6.55 -2.58
CA LYS A 318 5.52 7.44 -3.58
C LYS A 318 6.28 6.65 -4.66
N GLN A 319 6.92 5.55 -4.25
CA GLN A 319 7.63 4.62 -5.14
C GLN A 319 6.71 3.55 -5.76
N GLY A 320 5.41 3.59 -5.48
CA GLY A 320 4.45 2.63 -6.02
C GLY A 320 4.16 2.89 -7.50
N ARG A 321 3.71 1.86 -8.20
CA ARG A 321 3.37 1.87 -9.63
C ARG A 321 2.43 3.01 -10.01
N PHE A 322 1.39 3.28 -9.20
CA PHE A 322 0.44 4.35 -9.50
C PHE A 322 1.09 5.73 -9.55
N ARG A 323 1.93 6.08 -8.57
CA ARG A 323 2.52 7.42 -8.50
C ARG A 323 3.76 7.56 -9.38
N GLN A 324 4.65 6.57 -9.33
CA GLN A 324 5.96 6.67 -9.98
C GLN A 324 5.96 6.25 -11.45
N ASN A 325 5.05 5.36 -11.86
CA ASN A 325 5.07 4.78 -13.21
C ASN A 325 3.84 5.11 -14.05
N LEU A 326 2.69 5.46 -13.45
CA LEU A 326 1.50 5.84 -14.20
C LEU A 326 1.37 7.36 -14.31
N LEU A 327 1.41 8.08 -13.18
CA LEU A 327 1.26 9.54 -13.15
C LEU A 327 2.50 10.30 -13.62
N GLY A 328 3.70 9.82 -13.27
CA GLY A 328 4.97 10.32 -13.78
C GLY A 328 5.67 9.24 -14.58
N LYS A 329 6.30 9.60 -15.69
CA LYS A 329 7.13 8.69 -16.48
C LYS A 329 8.38 9.42 -16.96
N ARG A 330 9.45 8.66 -17.19
CA ARG A 330 10.55 9.15 -18.01
C ARG A 330 10.05 9.18 -19.46
N VAL A 331 10.37 10.25 -20.15
CA VAL A 331 9.93 10.50 -21.53
C VAL A 331 11.14 10.67 -22.41
N ASP A 332 11.08 10.09 -23.61
CA ASP A 332 12.04 10.36 -24.68
C ASP A 332 11.86 11.80 -25.19
N TYR A 333 12.75 12.24 -26.10
CA TYR A 333 12.73 13.60 -26.66
C TYR A 333 12.71 14.69 -25.58
N SER A 334 13.53 14.48 -24.54
CA SER A 334 13.70 15.43 -23.45
C SER A 334 15.18 15.64 -23.12
N GLY A 335 15.49 16.84 -22.63
CA GLY A 335 16.83 17.27 -22.25
C GLY A 335 16.80 18.08 -20.96
N ARG A 336 17.97 18.34 -20.37
CA ARG A 336 18.12 19.24 -19.24
C ARG A 336 19.45 19.96 -19.32
N SER A 337 19.46 21.26 -19.05
CA SER A 337 20.69 22.03 -18.87
C SER A 337 20.48 23.17 -17.88
N VAL A 338 21.60 23.80 -17.48
CA VAL A 338 21.61 25.02 -16.67
C VAL A 338 21.02 26.17 -17.47
N ILE A 339 20.27 27.05 -16.81
CA ILE A 339 19.71 28.25 -17.42
C ILE A 339 20.59 29.47 -17.21
N VAL A 340 20.60 30.36 -18.19
CA VAL A 340 21.22 31.68 -18.14
C VAL A 340 20.24 32.72 -18.68
N VAL A 341 20.44 33.98 -18.32
CA VAL A 341 19.58 35.08 -18.77
C VAL A 341 19.85 35.39 -20.25
N GLY A 342 18.79 35.55 -21.05
CA GLY A 342 18.85 35.97 -22.45
C GLY A 342 18.08 37.26 -22.68
N PRO A 343 18.64 38.44 -22.33
CA PRO A 343 17.92 39.72 -22.41
C PRO A 343 17.55 40.14 -23.84
N GLN A 344 18.26 39.64 -24.85
CA GLN A 344 18.00 39.89 -26.27
C GLN A 344 16.83 39.07 -26.85
N LEU A 345 16.33 38.07 -26.11
CA LEU A 345 15.25 37.20 -26.56
C LEU A 345 13.92 37.95 -26.53
N LYS A 346 13.01 37.60 -27.44
CA LYS A 346 11.59 38.00 -27.30
C LYS A 346 10.89 37.10 -26.28
N LEU A 347 9.75 37.54 -25.75
CA LEU A 347 9.03 36.80 -24.70
C LEU A 347 8.68 35.36 -25.11
N HIS A 348 8.33 35.12 -26.38
CA HIS A 348 8.04 33.79 -26.93
C HIS A 348 9.28 32.95 -27.28
N GLN A 349 10.49 33.48 -27.15
CA GLN A 349 11.72 32.81 -27.60
C GLN A 349 12.51 32.24 -26.42
N CYS A 350 13.24 31.15 -26.67
CA CYS A 350 14.26 30.64 -25.76
C CYS A 350 15.52 30.26 -26.53
N GLY A 351 16.69 30.44 -25.93
CA GLY A 351 17.95 29.98 -26.53
C GLY A 351 18.19 28.51 -26.22
N LEU A 352 18.30 27.68 -27.26
CA LEU A 352 18.57 26.25 -27.15
C LEU A 352 19.99 25.93 -27.66
N PRO A 353 20.85 25.33 -26.82
CA PRO A 353 22.18 24.86 -27.23
C PRO A 353 22.15 23.97 -28.46
N LYS A 354 23.00 24.28 -29.45
CA LYS A 354 23.13 23.52 -30.71
C LYS A 354 23.24 22.00 -30.52
N GLN A 355 24.07 21.55 -29.58
CA GLN A 355 24.26 20.11 -29.32
C GLN A 355 23.01 19.44 -28.74
N MET A 356 22.29 20.13 -27.85
CA MET A 356 21.06 19.60 -27.26
C MET A 356 19.93 19.57 -28.28
N ALA A 357 19.80 20.63 -29.08
CA ALA A 357 18.83 20.70 -30.17
C ALA A 357 19.07 19.58 -31.20
N LEU A 358 20.33 19.32 -31.56
CA LEU A 358 20.67 18.26 -32.50
C LEU A 358 20.21 16.87 -32.04
N GLU A 359 20.33 16.54 -30.76
CA GLU A 359 19.88 15.24 -30.24
C GLU A 359 18.35 15.18 -30.09
N LEU A 360 17.70 16.27 -29.66
CA LEU A 360 16.24 16.35 -29.54
C LEU A 360 15.55 16.20 -30.91
N PHE A 361 16.06 16.88 -31.93
CA PHE A 361 15.49 16.91 -33.28
C PHE A 361 16.09 15.85 -34.22
N LYS A 362 16.90 14.93 -33.69
CA LYS A 362 17.69 13.97 -34.47
C LYS A 362 16.91 13.23 -35.56
N PRO A 363 15.69 12.67 -35.34
CA PRO A 363 14.95 12.00 -36.41
C PRO A 363 14.49 12.96 -37.51
N PHE A 364 14.13 14.20 -37.17
CA PHE A 364 13.69 15.21 -38.13
C PHE A 364 14.84 15.69 -39.01
N VAL A 365 16.01 15.93 -38.40
CA VAL A 365 17.24 16.27 -39.12
C VAL A 365 17.66 15.12 -40.04
N MET A 366 17.61 13.88 -39.56
CA MET A 366 17.92 12.71 -40.37
C MET A 366 17.00 12.57 -41.58
N LYS A 367 15.70 12.85 -41.43
CA LYS A 367 14.74 12.85 -42.53
C LYS A 367 15.10 13.93 -43.56
N ARG A 368 15.28 15.17 -43.11
CA ARG A 368 15.60 16.30 -44.01
C ARG A 368 16.93 16.14 -44.74
N LEU A 369 17.95 15.58 -44.10
CA LEU A 369 19.22 15.27 -44.77
C LEU A 369 19.07 14.27 -45.93
N VAL A 370 18.12 13.34 -45.84
CA VAL A 370 17.81 12.41 -46.94
C VAL A 370 16.97 13.11 -48.01
N ASP A 371 15.96 13.89 -47.62
CA ASP A 371 15.10 14.64 -48.55
C ASP A 371 15.91 15.62 -49.42
N LEU A 372 16.94 16.26 -48.85
CA LEU A 372 17.85 17.17 -49.54
C LEU A 372 19.00 16.47 -50.28
N ASN A 373 19.01 15.13 -50.33
CA ASN A 373 20.06 14.31 -50.95
C ASN A 373 21.48 14.51 -50.37
N HIS A 374 21.62 15.06 -49.16
CA HIS A 374 22.89 15.12 -48.45
C HIS A 374 23.33 13.76 -47.90
N ALA A 375 22.36 12.87 -47.63
CA ALA A 375 22.60 11.49 -47.21
C ALA A 375 21.86 10.49 -48.12
N GLN A 376 22.56 9.45 -48.58
CA GLN A 376 21.99 8.42 -49.45
C GLN A 376 20.91 7.56 -48.78
N ASN A 377 21.01 7.36 -47.46
CA ASN A 377 20.06 6.55 -46.69
C ASN A 377 20.02 7.00 -45.22
N ILE A 378 19.00 6.56 -44.50
CA ILE A 378 18.77 6.94 -43.09
C ILE A 378 19.93 6.53 -42.16
N LYS A 379 20.62 5.43 -42.47
CA LYS A 379 21.79 4.97 -41.69
C LYS A 379 22.98 5.91 -41.87
N SER A 380 23.22 6.38 -43.09
CA SER A 380 24.24 7.38 -43.40
C SER A 380 23.89 8.71 -42.74
N ALA A 381 22.63 9.14 -42.82
CA ALA A 381 22.15 10.35 -42.14
C ALA A 381 22.39 10.28 -40.63
N LYS A 382 22.06 9.14 -39.99
CA LYS A 382 22.35 8.91 -38.56
C LYS A 382 23.83 9.09 -38.24
N ARG A 383 24.72 8.49 -39.05
CA ARG A 383 26.18 8.62 -38.89
C ARG A 383 26.68 10.06 -39.11
N MET A 384 26.07 10.80 -40.03
CA MET A 384 26.41 12.22 -40.27
C MET A 384 26.02 13.10 -39.09
N VAL A 385 24.86 12.85 -38.48
CA VAL A 385 24.39 13.54 -37.28
C VAL A 385 25.26 13.20 -36.07
N GLU A 386 25.56 11.92 -35.83
CA GLU A 386 26.45 11.49 -34.73
C GLU A 386 27.86 12.07 -34.82
N ARG A 387 28.35 12.33 -36.04
CA ARG A 387 29.66 12.98 -36.29
C ARG A 387 29.57 14.51 -36.35
N ALA A 388 28.38 15.09 -36.18
CA ALA A 388 28.13 16.54 -36.26
C ALA A 388 28.78 17.21 -37.49
N ARG A 389 28.54 16.65 -38.70
CA ARG A 389 29.07 17.25 -39.94
C ARG A 389 28.51 18.68 -40.15
N PRO A 390 29.26 19.59 -40.81
CA PRO A 390 28.84 20.99 -40.97
C PRO A 390 27.44 21.18 -41.57
N VAL A 391 27.10 20.42 -42.61
CA VAL A 391 25.80 20.49 -43.32
C VAL A 391 24.60 20.22 -42.38
N VAL A 392 24.82 19.54 -41.26
CA VAL A 392 23.76 19.21 -40.31
C VAL A 392 23.24 20.46 -39.59
N TRP A 393 24.06 21.51 -39.44
CA TRP A 393 23.66 22.74 -38.75
C TRP A 393 22.66 23.56 -39.55
N ASP A 394 22.86 23.66 -40.87
CA ASP A 394 21.94 24.36 -41.77
C ASP A 394 20.56 23.68 -41.79
N VAL A 395 20.57 22.34 -41.86
CA VAL A 395 19.33 21.54 -41.80
C VAL A 395 18.66 21.62 -40.43
N LEU A 396 19.45 21.70 -39.36
CA LEU A 396 18.90 21.84 -38.00
C LEU A 396 18.15 23.16 -37.85
N GLU A 397 18.67 24.26 -38.41
CA GLU A 397 18.01 25.56 -38.36
C GLU A 397 16.67 25.55 -39.11
N GLU A 398 16.60 24.92 -40.29
CA GLU A 398 15.33 24.74 -41.03
C GLU A 398 14.30 23.92 -40.23
N VAL A 399 14.74 22.85 -39.57
CA VAL A 399 13.86 21.94 -38.82
C VAL A 399 13.30 22.57 -37.54
N ILE A 400 14.07 23.45 -36.91
CA ILE A 400 13.72 24.09 -35.64
C ILE A 400 12.74 25.25 -35.83
N ALA A 401 12.76 25.88 -37.01
CA ALA A 401 11.88 26.99 -37.33
C ALA A 401 10.40 26.63 -37.09
N GLU A 402 9.69 27.49 -36.35
CA GLU A 402 8.28 27.31 -35.97
C GLU A 402 7.93 26.05 -35.15
N HIS A 403 8.91 25.28 -34.68
CA HIS A 403 8.68 24.09 -33.86
C HIS A 403 8.84 24.43 -32.37
N PRO A 404 7.75 24.63 -31.60
CA PRO A 404 7.86 25.04 -30.20
C PRO A 404 8.47 23.94 -29.33
N VAL A 405 9.18 24.33 -28.27
CA VAL A 405 9.68 23.46 -27.21
C VAL A 405 9.07 23.85 -25.87
N LEU A 406 8.88 22.88 -24.98
CA LEU A 406 8.37 23.13 -23.63
C LEU A 406 9.54 23.21 -22.65
N LEU A 407 9.62 24.30 -21.90
CA LEU A 407 10.56 24.45 -20.79
C LEU A 407 9.84 24.22 -19.46
N ASN A 408 10.49 23.48 -18.56
CA ASN A 408 9.95 23.15 -17.24
C ASN A 408 11.02 23.30 -16.16
N ARG A 409 10.67 23.94 -15.04
CA ARG A 409 11.48 23.98 -13.82
C ARG A 409 10.77 23.25 -12.69
N ALA A 410 11.48 22.33 -12.03
CA ALA A 410 10.97 21.64 -10.85
C ALA A 410 11.36 22.41 -9.57
N PRO A 411 10.48 22.49 -8.56
CA PRO A 411 9.13 21.92 -8.49
C PRO A 411 8.08 22.72 -9.27
N THR A 412 7.25 22.03 -10.06
CA THR A 412 6.15 22.66 -10.81
C THR A 412 4.95 22.91 -9.88
N LEU A 413 4.83 24.13 -9.35
CA LEU A 413 3.78 24.50 -8.38
C LEU A 413 2.43 24.83 -9.02
N HIS A 414 2.46 25.36 -10.25
CA HIS A 414 1.28 25.75 -11.03
C HIS A 414 1.58 25.59 -12.52
N ARG A 415 0.54 25.71 -13.37
CA ARG A 415 0.67 25.47 -14.81
C ARG A 415 1.78 26.28 -15.49
N LEU A 416 2.01 27.52 -15.06
CA LEU A 416 3.05 28.39 -15.63
C LEU A 416 4.48 27.93 -15.34
N GLY A 417 4.67 26.90 -14.51
CA GLY A 417 5.97 26.24 -14.35
C GLY A 417 6.35 25.36 -15.55
N ILE A 418 5.45 25.23 -16.54
CA ILE A 418 5.72 24.72 -17.88
C ILE A 418 5.20 25.74 -18.89
N GLN A 419 6.06 26.21 -19.80
CA GLN A 419 5.65 27.10 -20.89
C GLN A 419 6.31 26.69 -22.19
N ALA A 420 5.66 27.02 -23.30
CA ALA A 420 6.18 26.81 -24.64
C ALA A 420 6.94 28.06 -25.13
N PHE A 421 8.03 27.80 -25.85
CA PHE A 421 8.87 28.80 -26.47
C PHE A 421 9.29 28.35 -27.86
N GLU A 422 9.56 29.31 -28.72
CA GLU A 422 10.23 29.10 -29.98
C GLU A 422 11.75 29.01 -29.75
N PRO A 423 12.38 27.87 -30.05
CA PRO A 423 13.81 27.69 -29.90
C PRO A 423 14.61 28.54 -30.89
N GLN A 424 15.61 29.27 -30.37
CA GLN A 424 16.64 29.95 -31.13
C GLN A 424 17.96 29.23 -30.88
N LEU A 425 18.67 28.87 -31.95
CA LEU A 425 19.95 28.16 -31.83
C LEU A 425 21.00 29.09 -31.21
N VAL A 426 21.56 28.70 -30.07
CA VAL A 426 22.62 29.44 -29.39
C VAL A 426 23.89 28.61 -29.25
N GLU A 427 25.02 29.31 -29.25
CA GLU A 427 26.31 28.72 -28.91
C GLU A 427 26.43 28.42 -27.42
N GLY A 428 27.28 27.46 -27.08
CA GLY A 428 27.50 27.01 -25.70
C GLY A 428 26.58 25.87 -25.28
N LYS A 429 26.43 25.68 -23.97
CA LYS A 429 25.71 24.53 -23.37
C LYS A 429 24.55 24.92 -22.47
N ALA A 430 24.36 26.21 -22.18
CA ALA A 430 23.31 26.70 -21.30
C ALA A 430 22.06 27.11 -22.08
N ILE A 431 20.89 26.89 -21.48
CA ILE A 431 19.60 27.34 -22.04
C ILE A 431 19.45 28.82 -21.70
N GLN A 432 19.15 29.66 -22.70
CA GLN A 432 18.85 31.06 -22.44
C GLN A 432 17.34 31.23 -22.25
N ILE A 433 16.94 31.87 -21.16
CA ILE A 433 15.53 32.17 -20.87
C ILE A 433 15.29 33.67 -20.80
N HIS A 434 14.07 34.07 -21.15
CA HIS A 434 13.66 35.47 -21.07
C HIS A 434 13.53 35.91 -19.59
N PRO A 435 14.06 37.08 -19.19
CA PRO A 435 14.04 37.50 -17.78
C PRO A 435 12.64 37.62 -17.19
N LEU A 436 11.65 38.10 -17.97
CA LEU A 436 10.26 38.26 -17.50
C LEU A 436 9.53 36.94 -17.14
N VAL A 437 9.98 35.77 -17.61
CA VAL A 437 9.33 34.50 -17.25
C VAL A 437 9.91 33.89 -15.97
N CYS A 438 11.00 34.43 -15.44
CA CYS A 438 11.68 33.90 -14.26
C CYS A 438 10.76 33.88 -13.02
N THR A 439 9.90 34.89 -12.87
CA THR A 439 8.91 34.95 -11.79
C THR A 439 7.91 33.79 -11.85
N ALA A 440 7.48 33.40 -13.05
CA ALA A 440 6.56 32.28 -13.24
C ALA A 440 7.24 30.93 -12.96
N PHE A 441 8.49 30.75 -13.35
CA PHE A 441 9.24 29.53 -13.03
C PHE A 441 9.82 29.51 -11.61
N ASN A 442 9.73 30.64 -10.90
CA ASN A 442 10.49 30.92 -9.67
C ASN A 442 11.99 30.63 -9.86
N ALA A 443 12.52 30.95 -11.05
CA ALA A 443 13.86 30.62 -11.49
C ALA A 443 14.84 31.74 -11.13
N ASP A 444 16.02 31.35 -10.67
CA ASP A 444 17.19 32.21 -10.55
C ASP A 444 18.33 31.66 -11.43
N PHE A 445 19.50 32.30 -11.36
CA PHE A 445 20.64 32.00 -12.24
C PHE A 445 21.89 31.58 -11.45
N ASP A 446 21.71 30.93 -10.30
CA ASP A 446 22.81 30.49 -9.41
C ASP A 446 23.27 29.03 -9.65
N GLY A 447 22.74 28.38 -10.70
CA GLY A 447 23.00 26.98 -11.02
C GLY A 447 21.72 26.18 -11.32
N ASP A 448 20.57 26.84 -11.23
CA ASP A 448 19.26 26.32 -11.62
C ASP A 448 19.25 25.62 -12.99
N GLN A 449 18.47 24.53 -13.07
CA GLN A 449 18.36 23.71 -14.27
C GLN A 449 16.90 23.63 -14.74
N MET A 450 16.70 23.67 -16.06
CA MET A 450 15.40 23.44 -16.68
C MET A 450 15.42 22.24 -17.60
N ALA A 451 14.31 21.51 -17.61
CA ALA A 451 14.05 20.45 -18.56
C ALA A 451 13.41 21.01 -19.82
N VAL A 452 13.77 20.42 -20.96
CA VAL A 452 13.20 20.70 -22.29
C VAL A 452 12.44 19.46 -22.75
N HIS A 453 11.25 19.65 -23.31
CA HIS A 453 10.47 18.59 -23.94
C HIS A 453 10.04 19.01 -25.34
N LEU A 454 10.18 18.10 -26.31
CA LEU A 454 9.81 18.34 -27.70
C LEU A 454 8.43 17.74 -28.03
N PRO A 455 7.39 18.55 -28.31
CA PRO A 455 6.11 18.05 -28.80
C PRO A 455 6.26 17.48 -30.21
N LEU A 456 5.77 16.25 -30.44
CA LEU A 456 5.94 15.57 -31.73
C LEU A 456 4.71 15.67 -32.65
N SER A 457 3.52 15.36 -32.13
CA SER A 457 2.30 15.37 -32.94
C SER A 457 1.84 16.79 -33.27
N ALA A 458 1.06 16.94 -34.34
CA ALA A 458 0.55 18.25 -34.75
C ALA A 458 -0.35 18.87 -33.66
N GLU A 459 -1.13 18.05 -32.96
CA GLU A 459 -1.97 18.48 -31.84
C GLU A 459 -1.12 18.99 -30.68
N ALA A 460 -0.06 18.27 -30.30
CA ALA A 460 0.83 18.68 -29.23
C ALA A 460 1.58 19.99 -29.56
N GLN A 461 1.98 20.17 -30.83
CA GLN A 461 2.58 21.42 -31.30
C GLN A 461 1.56 22.56 -31.29
N ALA A 462 0.32 22.33 -31.71
CA ALA A 462 -0.74 23.32 -31.67
C ALA A 462 -1.09 23.73 -30.23
N GLU A 463 -1.22 22.77 -29.31
CA GLU A 463 -1.40 23.04 -27.88
C GLU A 463 -0.24 23.87 -27.32
N ALA A 464 0.99 23.57 -27.72
CA ALA A 464 2.16 24.36 -27.32
C ALA A 464 2.08 25.81 -27.83
N ARG A 465 1.80 26.02 -29.13
CA ARG A 465 1.73 27.37 -29.73
C ARG A 465 0.53 28.19 -29.24
N VAL A 466 -0.62 27.56 -29.00
CA VAL A 466 -1.86 28.27 -28.67
C VAL A 466 -2.03 28.40 -27.15
N LEU A 467 -1.94 27.30 -26.40
CA LEU A 467 -2.30 27.27 -24.99
C LEU A 467 -1.11 27.58 -24.08
N MET A 468 0.07 27.04 -24.40
CA MET A 468 1.23 27.08 -23.48
C MET A 468 2.26 28.14 -23.82
N LEU A 469 2.13 28.86 -24.94
CA LEU A 469 3.07 29.89 -25.35
C LEU A 469 3.22 30.96 -24.28
N SER A 470 4.45 31.31 -23.94
CA SER A 470 4.75 32.28 -22.88
C SER A 470 4.07 33.64 -23.10
N SER A 471 4.03 34.14 -24.35
CA SER A 471 3.36 35.39 -24.71
C SER A 471 1.84 35.38 -24.47
N ASN A 472 1.20 34.20 -24.47
CA ASN A 472 -0.24 34.08 -24.20
C ASN A 472 -0.53 33.97 -22.69
N ASN A 473 0.50 33.75 -21.87
CA ASN A 473 0.39 33.42 -20.45
C ASN A 473 1.03 34.49 -19.55
N ILE A 474 0.62 35.75 -19.74
CA ILE A 474 1.12 36.93 -19.01
C ILE A 474 0.50 37.07 -17.62
N LEU A 475 -0.71 36.54 -17.42
CA LEU A 475 -1.48 36.71 -16.18
C LEU A 475 -1.39 35.47 -15.28
N SER A 476 -1.37 35.71 -13.96
CA SER A 476 -1.53 34.65 -12.97
C SER A 476 -2.94 34.05 -13.06
N PRO A 477 -3.07 32.73 -13.24
CA PRO A 477 -4.38 32.06 -13.28
C PRO A 477 -5.14 32.15 -11.95
N ALA A 478 -4.46 32.43 -10.84
CA ALA A 478 -5.06 32.49 -9.51
C ALA A 478 -5.63 33.87 -9.17
N SER A 479 -4.94 34.95 -9.55
CA SER A 479 -5.28 36.32 -9.15
C SER A 479 -5.63 37.26 -10.30
N GLY A 480 -5.38 36.85 -11.55
CA GLY A 480 -5.54 37.70 -12.73
C GLY A 480 -4.49 38.81 -12.86
N ARG A 481 -3.55 38.94 -11.91
CA ARG A 481 -2.49 39.95 -11.96
C ARG A 481 -1.38 39.54 -12.95
N PRO A 482 -0.72 40.49 -13.62
CA PRO A 482 0.42 40.21 -14.50
C PRO A 482 1.58 39.58 -13.72
N ILE A 483 2.03 38.40 -14.14
CA ILE A 483 3.17 37.70 -13.54
C ILE A 483 4.49 38.10 -14.21
N THR A 484 4.45 38.36 -15.52
CA THR A 484 5.60 38.76 -16.35
C THR A 484 5.81 40.28 -16.30
N SER A 485 5.81 40.84 -15.09
CA SER A 485 6.08 42.27 -14.88
C SER A 485 7.59 42.53 -14.84
N PRO A 486 8.06 43.74 -15.21
CA PRO A 486 9.43 44.15 -14.96
C PRO A 486 9.83 43.92 -13.49
N THR A 487 11.03 43.39 -13.27
CA THR A 487 11.59 43.10 -11.94
C THR A 487 13.00 43.68 -11.81
N GLN A 488 13.42 43.98 -10.58
CA GLN A 488 14.80 44.36 -10.23
C GLN A 488 15.36 45.43 -11.18
N ASP A 489 16.37 45.10 -11.98
CA ASP A 489 17.08 45.98 -12.90
C ASP A 489 16.14 46.74 -13.84
N MET A 490 15.10 46.07 -14.36
CA MET A 490 14.13 46.72 -15.26
C MET A 490 13.31 47.78 -14.52
N VAL A 491 12.92 47.51 -13.27
CA VAL A 491 12.19 48.47 -12.44
C VAL A 491 13.11 49.63 -12.06
N LEU A 492 14.36 49.35 -11.70
CA LEU A 492 15.34 50.38 -11.36
C LEU A 492 15.64 51.30 -12.55
N GLY A 493 15.80 50.74 -13.76
CA GLY A 493 16.02 51.52 -14.97
C GLY A 493 14.84 52.43 -15.31
N LEU A 494 13.61 51.91 -15.26
CA LEU A 494 12.39 52.70 -15.47
C LEU A 494 12.19 53.75 -14.38
N TYR A 495 12.44 53.39 -13.12
CA TYR A 495 12.37 54.32 -11.99
C TYR A 495 13.38 55.45 -12.16
N PHE A 496 14.63 55.12 -12.51
CA PHE A 496 15.66 56.11 -12.79
C PHE A 496 15.26 57.03 -13.95
N LEU A 497 14.77 56.48 -15.07
CA LEU A 497 14.32 57.26 -16.22
C LEU A 497 13.17 58.23 -15.89
N THR A 498 12.25 57.81 -15.01
CA THR A 498 11.04 58.59 -14.68
C THR A 498 11.16 59.44 -13.42
N SER A 499 12.29 59.38 -12.71
CA SER A 499 12.52 60.15 -11.50
C SER A 499 12.83 61.61 -11.83
N LEU A 500 12.19 62.53 -11.12
CA LEU A 500 12.43 63.96 -11.25
C LEU A 500 13.44 64.41 -10.19
N ARG A 501 14.48 65.12 -10.61
CA ARG A 501 15.46 65.73 -9.70
C ARG A 501 15.44 67.25 -9.86
N GLU A 502 15.42 67.93 -8.72
CA GLU A 502 15.46 69.38 -8.66
C GLU A 502 16.90 69.87 -8.88
N LYS A 503 17.05 71.02 -9.56
CA LYS A 503 18.32 71.68 -9.89
C LYS A 503 19.22 70.90 -10.85
N GLU A 504 18.59 70.16 -11.76
CA GLU A 504 19.29 69.46 -12.83
C GLU A 504 19.56 70.37 -14.04
N LEU A 505 20.57 69.99 -14.82
CA LEU A 505 21.02 70.77 -15.97
C LEU A 505 19.92 70.82 -17.05
N GLY A 506 19.51 72.03 -17.44
CA GLY A 506 18.45 72.24 -18.44
C GLY A 506 17.01 72.32 -17.88
N GLU A 507 16.83 72.39 -16.57
CA GLU A 507 15.52 72.55 -15.92
C GLU A 507 14.77 73.82 -16.38
N GLY A 508 13.47 73.68 -16.67
CA GLY A 508 12.58 74.77 -17.07
C GLY A 508 12.66 75.18 -18.54
N ARG A 509 13.52 74.53 -19.35
CA ARG A 509 13.60 74.78 -20.79
C ARG A 509 12.34 74.28 -21.51
N ALA A 510 11.95 75.02 -22.55
CA ALA A 510 10.89 74.62 -23.46
C ALA A 510 11.48 74.01 -24.73
N PHE A 511 10.95 72.87 -25.16
CA PHE A 511 11.35 72.19 -26.40
C PHE A 511 10.14 72.02 -27.32
N SER A 512 10.35 72.15 -28.62
CA SER A 512 9.29 71.99 -29.64
C SER A 512 8.94 70.51 -29.87
N SER A 513 9.86 69.58 -29.60
CA SER A 513 9.66 68.15 -29.80
C SER A 513 10.54 67.29 -28.89
N ILE A 514 10.15 66.02 -28.72
CA ILE A 514 10.98 65.02 -28.01
C ILE A 514 12.33 64.86 -28.69
N ALA A 515 12.39 64.90 -30.02
CA ALA A 515 13.64 64.78 -30.77
C ALA A 515 14.61 65.94 -30.45
N GLU A 516 14.11 67.17 -30.33
CA GLU A 516 14.92 68.32 -29.93
C GLU A 516 15.46 68.17 -28.50
N ALA A 517 14.64 67.66 -27.58
CA ALA A 517 15.09 67.35 -26.22
C ALA A 517 16.17 66.24 -26.20
N VAL A 518 16.03 65.20 -27.04
CA VAL A 518 17.07 64.15 -27.18
C VAL A 518 18.37 64.73 -27.74
N MET A 519 18.31 65.60 -28.76
CA MET A 519 19.51 66.29 -29.27
C MET A 519 20.19 67.13 -28.18
N ALA A 520 19.40 67.84 -27.36
CA ALA A 520 19.94 68.63 -26.24
C ALA A 520 20.57 67.76 -25.15
N PHE A 521 20.01 66.57 -24.90
CA PHE A 521 20.58 65.56 -24.00
C PHE A 521 21.89 64.99 -24.56
N ASP A 522 21.92 64.61 -25.85
CA ASP A 522 23.12 64.08 -26.52
C ASP A 522 24.26 65.10 -26.56
N GLN A 523 23.93 66.40 -26.67
CA GLN A 523 24.89 67.51 -26.56
C GLN A 523 25.41 67.70 -25.12
N GLY A 524 24.76 67.10 -24.11
CA GLY A 524 25.08 67.30 -22.69
C GLY A 524 24.52 68.58 -22.09
N SER A 525 23.60 69.27 -22.80
CA SER A 525 22.97 70.52 -22.36
C SER A 525 21.63 70.34 -21.62
N LEU A 526 21.25 69.08 -21.41
CA LEU A 526 20.03 68.67 -20.72
C LEU A 526 20.30 67.35 -19.97
N SER A 527 19.84 67.27 -18.72
CA SER A 527 19.84 66.05 -17.91
C SER A 527 18.57 65.24 -18.15
N LEU A 528 18.66 63.90 -18.11
CA LEU A 528 17.54 62.97 -18.31
C LEU A 528 16.40 63.19 -17.30
N GLN A 529 16.73 63.66 -16.09
CA GLN A 529 15.83 63.80 -14.94
C GLN A 529 15.38 65.24 -14.67
N ALA A 530 15.71 66.17 -15.59
CA ALA A 530 15.32 67.57 -15.48
C ALA A 530 13.84 67.79 -15.83
N LYS A 531 13.18 68.71 -15.13
CA LYS A 531 11.78 69.09 -15.43
C LYS A 531 11.74 70.01 -16.65
N LEU A 532 10.91 69.66 -17.64
CA LEU A 532 10.82 70.36 -18.94
C LEU A 532 9.38 70.70 -19.30
N ASN A 533 9.22 71.65 -20.23
CA ASN A 533 7.94 71.94 -20.87
C ASN A 533 8.04 71.66 -22.38
N PHE A 534 6.99 71.07 -22.96
CA PHE A 534 6.84 70.99 -24.41
C PHE A 534 5.90 72.11 -24.85
N ALA A 535 6.33 72.91 -25.84
CA ALA A 535 5.62 74.10 -26.33
C ALA A 535 5.30 73.99 -27.82
#